data_AF-A0A853LQ73-F1
#
_entry.id   AF-A0A853LQ73-F1
#
_cell.length_a   1.000
_cell.length_b   1.000
_cell.length_c   1.000
_cell.angle_alpha   90.00
_cell.angle_beta   90.00
_cell.angle_gamma   90.00
#
_symmetry.space_group_name_H-M   'P 1'
#
loop_
_entity.id
_entity.type
_entity.pdbx_description
1 polymer ?
#
loop_
_entity_poly.entity_id
_entity_poly.type
_entity_poly.pdbx_seq_one_letter_code
_entity_poly.pdbx_strand_id
1 'polypeptide(L)'
;MRYRLDVVAATVTDVVRFAGGWLFDRSMAGWDVTVLVADHPDARPLQIVGAQVQDLEDALAAAQSRPRPQALAAAADLFGCDARVRQGVLQALDHGVTEVTLWGENWPAELDDSVGLVQHRLSMAARTFKAQALAAAALPQVPVGAVEVFRSGLLAWPSVAADLVPAG
;
A
#
# COMPACT_ATOMS: atom_id res chain seq x y z
N MET A 1 -9.66 -19.06 -1.60
CA MET A 1 -8.76 -18.18 -2.35
C MET A 1 -8.39 -17.03 -1.44
N ARG A 2 -7.12 -16.61 -1.45
CA ARG A 2 -6.61 -15.58 -0.54
C ARG A 2 -6.41 -14.29 -1.34
N TYR A 3 -6.97 -13.18 -0.86
CA TYR A 3 -6.88 -11.89 -1.56
C TYR A 3 -5.44 -11.39 -1.52
N ARG A 4 -4.92 -10.86 -2.63
CA ARG A 4 -3.55 -10.36 -2.75
C ARG A 4 -3.53 -8.84 -2.87
N LEU A 5 -2.66 -8.24 -2.07
CA LEU A 5 -2.29 -6.83 -2.11
C LEU A 5 -0.79 -6.74 -2.41
N ASP A 6 -0.44 -6.19 -3.57
CA ASP A 6 0.94 -5.82 -3.88
C ASP A 6 1.13 -4.33 -3.56
N VAL A 7 2.21 -3.96 -2.87
CA VAL A 7 2.48 -2.62 -2.33
C VAL A 7 3.82 -2.12 -2.86
N VAL A 8 3.85 -1.06 -3.66
CA VAL A 8 5.08 -0.51 -4.26
C VAL A 8 5.54 0.72 -3.50
N ALA A 9 6.77 0.70 -2.99
CA ALA A 9 7.28 1.80 -2.17
C ALA A 9 8.76 2.08 -2.38
N ALA A 10 9.17 3.33 -2.12
CA ALA A 10 10.57 3.72 -2.21
C ALA A 10 11.37 3.14 -1.04
N THR A 11 10.79 3.18 0.16
CA THR A 11 11.44 2.71 1.38
C THR A 11 10.48 1.94 2.28
N VAL A 12 11.04 1.01 3.07
CA VAL A 12 10.32 0.30 4.15
C VAL A 12 9.69 1.28 5.15
N THR A 13 10.43 2.32 5.48
CA THR A 13 10.03 3.38 6.40
C THR A 13 8.73 4.07 5.97
N ASP A 14 8.63 4.43 4.68
CA ASP A 14 7.44 5.12 4.16
C ASP A 14 6.20 4.24 4.25
N VAL A 15 6.34 2.94 3.91
CA VAL A 15 5.25 1.97 4.02
C VAL A 15 4.73 1.91 5.46
N VAL A 16 5.62 1.71 6.42
CA VAL A 16 5.21 1.58 7.83
C VAL A 16 4.60 2.89 8.33
N ARG A 17 5.17 4.04 7.94
CA ARG A 17 4.68 5.36 8.37
C ARG A 17 3.27 5.65 7.88
N PHE A 18 2.98 5.40 6.61
CA PHE A 18 1.74 5.83 5.98
C PHE A 18 0.66 4.75 5.89
N ALA A 19 1.06 3.49 5.77
CA ALA A 19 0.15 2.37 5.49
C ALA A 19 0.29 1.19 6.47
N GLY A 20 1.22 1.24 7.43
CA GLY A 20 1.56 0.09 8.27
C GLY A 20 0.39 -0.50 9.06
N GLY A 21 -0.57 0.34 9.47
CA GLY A 21 -1.74 -0.12 10.21
C GLY A 21 -2.73 -0.84 9.31
N TRP A 22 -3.04 -0.24 8.16
CA TRP A 22 -3.89 -0.83 7.14
C TRP A 22 -3.34 -2.16 6.59
N LEU A 23 -2.03 -2.24 6.33
CA LEU A 23 -1.39 -3.48 5.90
C LEU A 23 -1.50 -4.57 6.97
N PHE A 24 -1.33 -4.21 8.25
CA PHE A 24 -1.53 -5.15 9.35
C PHE A 24 -2.96 -5.67 9.40
N ASP A 25 -3.96 -4.78 9.33
CA ASP A 25 -5.36 -5.17 9.40
C ASP A 25 -5.75 -6.07 8.19
N ARG A 26 -5.26 -5.78 6.98
CA ARG A 26 -5.45 -6.66 5.81
C ARG A 26 -4.73 -8.01 5.96
N SER A 27 -3.50 -8.02 6.44
CA SER A 27 -2.77 -9.26 6.73
C SER A 27 -3.52 -10.11 7.77
N MET A 28 -4.03 -9.50 8.84
CA MET A 28 -4.81 -10.18 9.87
C MET A 28 -6.19 -10.64 9.37
N ALA A 29 -6.77 -9.95 8.40
CA ALA A 29 -7.95 -10.41 7.65
C ALA A 29 -7.63 -11.55 6.66
N GLY A 30 -6.38 -12.02 6.63
CA GLY A 30 -5.93 -13.16 5.84
C GLY A 30 -5.48 -12.80 4.43
N TRP A 31 -5.20 -11.54 4.12
CA TRP A 31 -4.67 -11.14 2.81
C TRP A 31 -3.19 -11.52 2.65
N ASP A 32 -2.81 -11.85 1.42
CA ASP A 32 -1.41 -11.92 0.98
C ASP A 32 -0.89 -10.51 0.70
N VAL A 33 -0.23 -9.90 1.69
CA VAL A 33 0.37 -8.58 1.55
C VAL A 33 1.84 -8.73 1.16
N THR A 34 2.22 -8.24 -0.02
CA THR A 34 3.60 -8.23 -0.53
C THR A 34 4.05 -6.80 -0.79
N VAL A 35 5.15 -6.39 -0.16
CA VAL A 35 5.78 -5.09 -0.36
C VAL A 35 6.96 -5.22 -1.31
N LEU A 36 6.93 -4.46 -2.38
CA LEU A 36 7.91 -4.35 -3.45
C LEU A 36 8.74 -3.08 -3.23
N VAL A 37 10.01 -3.24 -2.88
CA VAL A 37 10.94 -2.14 -2.58
C VAL A 37 12.28 -2.41 -3.26
N ALA A 38 12.94 -1.37 -3.75
CA ALA A 38 14.22 -1.49 -4.47
C ALA A 38 15.41 -1.73 -3.53
N ASP A 39 15.31 -1.32 -2.27
CA ASP A 39 16.34 -1.55 -1.24
C ASP A 39 15.66 -1.92 0.09
N HIS A 40 16.07 -3.03 0.68
CA HIS A 40 15.45 -3.59 1.90
C HIS A 40 16.51 -4.10 2.90
N PRO A 41 17.36 -3.23 3.45
CA PRO A 41 18.40 -3.68 4.37
C PRO A 41 17.84 -4.33 5.65
N ASP A 42 16.60 -3.97 6.03
CA ASP A 42 15.87 -4.61 7.11
C ASP A 42 14.39 -4.85 6.76
N ALA A 43 14.00 -6.12 6.65
CA ALA A 43 12.61 -6.55 6.41
C ALA A 43 11.77 -6.61 7.69
N ARG A 44 12.38 -6.53 8.88
CA ARG A 44 11.70 -6.70 10.17
C ARG A 44 10.52 -5.74 10.37
N PRO A 45 10.57 -4.45 10.02
CA PRO A 45 9.41 -3.57 10.14
C PRO A 45 8.19 -4.06 9.35
N LEU A 46 8.42 -4.59 8.14
CA LEU A 46 7.37 -5.14 7.28
C LEU A 46 6.83 -6.46 7.80
N GLN A 47 7.70 -7.32 8.35
CA GLN A 47 7.28 -8.57 8.99
C GLN A 47 6.39 -8.33 10.22
N ILE A 48 6.67 -7.28 11.00
CA ILE A 48 5.86 -6.90 12.17
C ILE A 48 4.43 -6.53 11.74
N VAL A 49 4.26 -5.87 10.58
CA VAL A 49 2.93 -5.57 10.02
C VAL A 49 2.34 -6.72 9.19
N GLY A 50 2.96 -7.90 9.21
CA GLY A 50 2.47 -9.09 8.51
C GLY A 50 2.72 -9.09 6.99
N ALA A 51 3.53 -8.18 6.48
CA ALA A 51 3.85 -8.10 5.06
C ALA A 51 5.08 -8.95 4.69
N GLN A 52 5.03 -9.57 3.52
CA GLN A 52 6.18 -10.15 2.84
C GLN A 52 6.94 -9.05 2.10
N VAL A 53 8.24 -9.27 1.88
CA VAL A 53 9.11 -8.34 1.14
C VAL A 53 9.62 -9.03 -0.11
N GLN A 54 9.58 -8.34 -1.24
CA GLN A 54 10.19 -8.77 -2.49
C GLN A 54 10.94 -7.60 -3.12
N ASP A 55 11.98 -7.92 -3.88
CA ASP A 55 12.71 -6.95 -4.67
C ASP A 55 11.82 -6.39 -5.78
N LEU A 56 11.86 -5.06 -5.94
CA LEU A 56 11.03 -4.36 -6.94
C LEU A 56 11.42 -4.72 -8.37
N GLU A 57 12.71 -4.84 -8.67
CA GLU A 57 13.20 -5.12 -10.02
C GLU A 57 12.83 -6.54 -10.45
N ASP A 58 12.99 -7.52 -9.54
CA ASP A 58 12.55 -8.89 -9.76
C ASP A 58 11.04 -8.97 -10.01
N ALA A 59 10.25 -8.25 -9.21
CA ALA A 59 8.79 -8.22 -9.34
C ALA A 59 8.34 -7.57 -10.66
N LEU A 60 9.00 -6.48 -11.09
CA LEU A 60 8.73 -5.83 -12.36
C LEU A 60 9.11 -6.72 -13.55
N ALA A 61 10.23 -7.44 -13.47
CA ALA A 61 10.65 -8.40 -14.49
C ALA A 61 9.64 -9.56 -14.62
N ALA A 62 9.09 -10.04 -13.50
CA ALA A 62 8.12 -11.11 -13.47
C ALA A 62 6.66 -10.67 -13.72
N ALA A 63 6.37 -9.36 -13.71
CA ALA A 63 5.01 -8.81 -13.69
C ALA A 63 4.10 -9.32 -14.83
N GLN A 64 4.67 -9.57 -16.02
CA GLN A 64 3.91 -10.08 -17.18
C GLN A 64 3.48 -11.55 -17.02
N SER A 65 4.13 -12.30 -16.14
CA SER A 65 3.88 -13.74 -15.93
C SER A 65 3.06 -14.05 -14.68
N ARG A 66 2.90 -13.09 -13.76
CA ARG A 66 2.17 -13.26 -12.51
C ARG A 66 0.68 -12.95 -12.70
N PRO A 67 -0.24 -13.73 -12.12
CA PRO A 67 -1.64 -13.33 -12.02
C PRO A 67 -1.75 -11.95 -11.37
N ARG A 68 -2.64 -11.07 -11.85
CA ARG A 68 -2.81 -9.73 -11.28
C ARG A 68 -3.33 -9.79 -9.83
N PRO A 69 -2.88 -8.88 -8.95
CA PRO A 69 -3.42 -8.80 -7.60
C PRO A 69 -4.83 -8.20 -7.62
N GLN A 70 -5.59 -8.47 -6.56
CA GLN A 70 -6.91 -7.87 -6.36
C GLN A 70 -6.79 -6.41 -5.92
N ALA A 71 -5.70 -6.06 -5.22
CA ALA A 71 -5.38 -4.70 -4.87
C ALA A 71 -3.90 -4.37 -5.16
N LEU A 72 -3.66 -3.15 -5.62
CA LEU A 72 -2.34 -2.56 -5.80
C LEU A 72 -2.28 -1.29 -4.98
N ALA A 73 -1.26 -1.14 -4.16
CA ALA A 73 -1.01 0.11 -3.46
C ALA A 73 0.36 0.69 -3.83
N ALA A 74 0.49 2.02 -3.94
CA ALA A 74 1.77 2.64 -4.25
C ALA A 74 2.01 3.99 -3.55
N ALA A 75 3.28 4.27 -3.24
CA ALA A 75 3.70 5.61 -2.82
C ALA A 75 3.55 6.60 -3.98
N ALA A 76 2.90 7.74 -3.74
CA ALA A 76 2.66 8.79 -4.73
C ALA A 76 3.96 9.26 -5.41
N ASP A 77 5.01 9.44 -4.61
CA ASP A 77 6.30 9.92 -5.09
C ASP A 77 6.94 8.96 -6.11
N LEU A 78 6.70 7.64 -5.97
CA LEU A 78 7.19 6.67 -6.95
C LEU A 78 6.43 6.69 -8.26
N PHE A 79 5.13 7.00 -8.22
CA PHE A 79 4.35 7.19 -9.45
C PHE A 79 4.91 8.36 -10.27
N GLY A 80 5.34 9.44 -9.61
CA GLY A 80 5.94 10.59 -10.27
C GLY A 80 7.37 10.33 -10.79
N CYS A 81 8.13 9.46 -10.11
CA CYS A 81 9.57 9.29 -10.37
C CYS A 81 9.95 8.07 -11.22
N ASP A 82 9.18 6.97 -11.20
CA ASP A 82 9.49 5.74 -11.97
C ASP A 82 8.41 5.46 -13.02
N ALA A 83 8.79 5.56 -14.30
CA ALA A 83 7.89 5.36 -15.42
C ALA A 83 7.28 3.94 -15.49
N ARG A 84 7.99 2.92 -14.98
CA ARG A 84 7.51 1.52 -14.98
C ARG A 84 6.46 1.33 -13.90
N VAL A 85 6.68 1.90 -12.71
CA VAL A 85 5.68 1.93 -11.62
C VAL A 85 4.45 2.71 -12.08
N ARG A 86 4.65 3.88 -12.69
CA ARG A 86 3.57 4.69 -13.28
C ARG A 86 2.74 3.89 -14.28
N GLN A 87 3.39 3.22 -15.22
CA GLN A 87 2.70 2.39 -16.21
C GLN A 87 1.93 1.24 -15.56
N GLY A 88 2.50 0.56 -14.56
CA GLY A 88 1.82 -0.51 -13.83
C GLY A 88 0.57 -0.05 -13.10
N VAL A 89 0.63 1.11 -12.44
CA VAL A 89 -0.50 1.72 -11.74
C VAL A 89 -1.59 2.18 -12.72
N LEU A 90 -1.23 2.88 -13.80
CA LEU A 90 -2.19 3.30 -14.83
C LEU A 90 -2.89 2.10 -15.48
N GLN A 91 -2.15 1.04 -15.79
CA GLN A 91 -2.75 -0.19 -16.29
C GLN A 91 -3.72 -0.80 -15.26
N ALA A 92 -3.40 -0.81 -13.97
CA ALA A 92 -4.31 -1.34 -12.95
C ALA A 92 -5.61 -0.52 -12.87
N LEU A 93 -5.52 0.81 -12.99
CA LEU A 93 -6.68 1.71 -13.03
C LEU A 93 -7.55 1.48 -14.28
N ASP A 94 -6.95 1.41 -15.48
CA ASP A 94 -7.67 1.27 -16.75
C ASP A 94 -8.52 -0.01 -16.84
N HIS A 95 -8.09 -1.09 -16.17
CA HIS A 95 -8.78 -2.38 -16.25
C HIS A 95 -9.96 -2.49 -15.26
N GLY A 96 -10.07 -1.60 -14.28
CA GLY A 96 -11.21 -1.51 -13.34
C GLY A 96 -11.45 -2.72 -12.42
N VAL A 97 -10.61 -3.75 -12.48
CA VAL A 97 -10.72 -4.98 -11.66
C VAL A 97 -9.74 -5.04 -10.49
N THR A 98 -8.74 -4.15 -10.47
CA THR A 98 -7.75 -4.04 -9.40
C THR A 98 -8.03 -2.77 -8.62
N GLU A 99 -8.23 -2.90 -7.31
CA GLU A 99 -8.32 -1.75 -6.41
C GLU A 99 -6.97 -1.04 -6.35
N VAL A 100 -6.91 0.23 -6.72
CA VAL A 100 -5.66 1.01 -6.69
C VAL A 100 -5.73 2.02 -5.55
N THR A 101 -4.79 1.93 -4.61
CA THR A 101 -4.68 2.82 -3.45
C THR A 101 -3.33 3.50 -3.45
N LEU A 102 -3.28 4.80 -3.20
CA LEU A 102 -2.04 5.56 -3.17
C LEU A 102 -1.93 6.28 -1.82
N TRP A 103 -0.72 6.40 -1.27
CA TRP A 103 -0.40 7.21 -0.08
C TRP A 103 0.72 8.23 -0.40
N GLY A 104 0.78 9.34 0.34
CA GLY A 104 1.79 10.39 0.16
C GLY A 104 1.17 11.78 0.01
N GLU A 105 1.98 12.76 -0.39
CA GLU A 105 1.56 14.16 -0.52
C GLU A 105 1.61 14.66 -1.97
N ASN A 106 2.53 14.15 -2.79
CA ASN A 106 2.75 14.64 -4.16
C ASN A 106 2.01 13.79 -5.20
N TRP A 107 0.75 14.14 -5.42
CA TRP A 107 -0.10 13.45 -6.38
C TRP A 107 0.00 14.10 -7.77
N PRO A 108 0.13 13.31 -8.84
CA PRO A 108 -0.01 13.81 -10.20
C PRO A 108 -1.45 14.24 -10.50
N ALA A 109 -1.62 15.40 -11.13
CA ALA A 109 -2.91 15.95 -11.54
C ALA A 109 -3.73 15.01 -12.44
N GLU A 110 -3.07 14.10 -13.14
CA GLU A 110 -3.68 13.11 -14.04
C GLU A 110 -4.58 12.11 -13.28
N LEU A 111 -4.35 11.95 -11.97
CA LEU A 111 -5.15 11.05 -11.12
C LEU A 111 -6.31 11.77 -10.43
N ASP A 112 -6.30 13.10 -10.33
CA ASP A 112 -7.22 13.87 -9.48
C ASP A 112 -8.71 13.61 -9.77
N ASP A 113 -9.07 13.36 -11.03
CA ASP A 113 -10.46 13.09 -11.43
C ASP A 113 -10.89 11.62 -11.26
N SER A 114 -9.94 10.70 -11.06
CA SER A 114 -10.19 9.25 -11.04
C SER A 114 -10.07 8.61 -9.64
N VAL A 115 -9.44 9.30 -8.68
CA VAL A 115 -9.20 8.80 -7.32
C VAL A 115 -9.82 9.71 -6.25
N GLY A 116 -10.62 9.14 -5.37
CA GLY A 116 -11.22 9.84 -4.23
C GLY A 116 -10.37 9.72 -2.96
N LEU A 117 -10.48 10.69 -2.05
CA LEU A 117 -9.85 10.61 -0.73
C LEU A 117 -10.59 9.57 0.13
N VAL A 118 -9.84 8.60 0.66
CA VAL A 118 -10.37 7.55 1.53
C VAL A 118 -9.51 7.44 2.79
N GLN A 119 -10.08 6.85 3.83
CA GLN A 119 -9.41 6.61 5.09
C GLN A 119 -9.65 5.18 5.55
N HIS A 120 -8.67 4.66 6.29
CA HIS A 120 -8.76 3.41 7.02
C HIS A 120 -8.67 3.71 8.51
N ARG A 121 -9.62 3.20 9.31
CA ARG A 121 -9.55 3.30 10.77
C ARG A 121 -8.86 2.06 11.32
N LEU A 122 -7.70 2.28 11.94
CA LEU A 122 -6.84 1.22 12.43
C LEU A 122 -7.50 0.51 13.62
N SER A 123 -7.42 -0.82 13.62
CA SER A 123 -7.71 -1.62 14.80
C SER A 123 -6.73 -1.31 15.94
N MET A 124 -7.11 -1.67 17.17
CA MET A 124 -6.19 -1.54 18.31
C MET A 124 -4.91 -2.35 18.14
N ALA A 125 -5.01 -3.50 17.47
CA ALA A 125 -3.86 -4.34 17.15
C ALA A 125 -2.98 -3.65 16.10
N ALA A 126 -3.56 -3.15 15.00
CA ALA A 126 -2.83 -2.39 13.99
C ALA A 126 -2.06 -1.21 14.59
N ARG A 127 -2.67 -0.44 15.50
CA ARG A 127 -1.97 0.66 16.18
C ARG A 127 -0.75 0.18 16.98
N THR A 128 -0.89 -0.94 17.68
CA THR A 128 0.19 -1.51 18.51
C THR A 128 1.33 -2.06 17.65
N PHE A 129 1.01 -2.85 16.63
CA PHE A 129 2.00 -3.44 15.73
C PHE A 129 2.66 -2.40 14.83
N LYS A 130 1.91 -1.38 14.38
CA LYS A 130 2.49 -0.22 13.68
C LYS A 130 3.50 0.51 14.56
N ALA A 131 3.21 0.76 15.84
CA ALA A 131 4.17 1.38 16.75
C ALA A 131 5.45 0.53 16.89
N GLN A 132 5.31 -0.79 16.99
CA GLN A 132 6.46 -1.70 17.05
C GLN A 132 7.26 -1.73 15.74
N ALA A 133 6.59 -1.66 14.59
CA ALA A 133 7.23 -1.59 13.28
C ALA A 133 7.99 -0.27 13.11
N LEU A 134 7.41 0.86 13.55
CA LEU A 134 8.08 2.17 13.56
C LEU A 134 9.31 2.16 14.45
N ALA A 135 9.25 1.52 15.63
CA ALA A 135 10.41 1.35 16.49
C ALA A 135 11.50 0.50 15.83
N ALA A 136 11.11 -0.60 15.15
CA ALA A 136 12.06 -1.42 14.38
C ALA A 136 12.69 -0.66 13.20
N ALA A 137 11.95 0.27 12.59
CA ALA A 137 12.44 1.16 11.54
C ALA A 137 13.24 2.37 12.08
N ALA A 138 13.64 2.35 13.36
CA ALA A 138 14.36 3.44 14.04
C ALA A 138 13.61 4.80 14.06
N LEU A 139 12.27 4.76 14.04
CA LEU A 139 11.38 5.93 14.08
C LEU A 139 10.36 5.90 15.24
N PRO A 140 10.78 5.64 16.49
CA PRO A 140 9.84 5.49 17.61
C PRO A 140 9.07 6.78 17.95
N GLN A 141 9.59 7.94 17.54
CA GLN A 141 8.95 9.25 17.75
C GLN A 141 7.77 9.54 16.82
N VAL A 142 7.54 8.74 15.77
CA VAL A 142 6.41 8.95 14.86
C VAL A 142 5.10 8.55 15.56
N PRO A 143 4.14 9.48 15.76
CA PRO A 143 2.90 9.17 16.44
C PRO A 143 2.03 8.23 15.60
N VAL A 144 1.39 7.26 16.27
CA VAL A 144 0.42 6.36 15.63
C VAL A 144 -0.99 6.90 15.81
N GLY A 145 -1.52 7.49 14.73
CA GLY A 145 -2.90 7.95 14.63
C GLY A 145 -3.93 6.82 14.69
N ALA A 146 -5.20 7.20 14.78
CA ALA A 146 -6.32 6.26 14.68
C ALA A 146 -6.73 5.97 13.22
N VAL A 147 -6.29 6.82 12.28
CA VAL A 147 -6.62 6.72 10.86
C VAL A 147 -5.38 6.85 10.00
N GLU A 148 -5.39 6.16 8.87
CA GLU A 148 -4.49 6.35 7.74
C GLU A 148 -5.31 6.83 6.55
N VAL A 149 -4.78 7.78 5.78
CA VAL A 149 -5.48 8.44 4.68
C VAL A 149 -4.79 8.11 3.37
N PHE A 150 -5.60 7.85 2.35
CA PHE A 150 -5.17 7.41 1.03
C PHE A 150 -5.99 8.12 -0.05
N ARG A 151 -5.54 7.98 -1.29
CA ARG A 151 -6.40 8.17 -2.46
C ARG A 151 -6.65 6.82 -3.11
N SER A 152 -7.90 6.53 -3.45
CA SER A 152 -8.25 5.26 -4.08
C SER A 152 -9.08 5.49 -5.33
N GLY A 153 -8.78 4.73 -6.39
CA GLY A 153 -9.58 4.73 -7.61
C GLY A 153 -11.02 4.38 -7.30
N LEU A 154 -11.98 5.17 -7.81
CA LEU A 154 -13.39 4.86 -7.72
C LEU A 154 -13.66 3.58 -8.53
N LEU A 155 -13.55 2.42 -7.88
CA LEU A 155 -14.13 1.20 -8.40
C LEU A 155 -15.64 1.46 -8.56
N ALA A 156 -16.21 0.98 -9.66
CA ALA A 156 -17.67 0.89 -9.81
C ALA A 156 -18.31 0.02 -8.70
N TRP A 157 -17.49 -0.67 -7.90
CA TRP A 157 -17.86 -1.61 -6.84
C TRP A 157 -17.21 -1.21 -5.50
N PRO A 158 -17.80 -1.56 -4.34
CA PRO A 158 -17.20 -1.32 -3.04
C PRO A 158 -15.79 -1.94 -2.96
N SER A 159 -14.90 -1.34 -2.16
CA SER A 159 -13.54 -1.85 -1.95
C SER A 159 -13.60 -3.34 -1.58
N VAL A 160 -12.63 -4.10 -2.06
CA VAL A 160 -12.64 -5.57 -1.98
C VAL A 160 -12.71 -6.06 -0.52
N ALA A 161 -12.31 -5.21 0.45
CA ALA A 161 -12.42 -5.46 1.88
C ALA A 161 -13.41 -4.55 2.65
N ALA A 162 -14.09 -3.59 2.00
CA ALA A 162 -14.95 -2.57 2.64
C ALA A 162 -14.26 -1.77 3.78
N ASP A 163 -12.93 -1.79 3.84
CA ASP A 163 -12.10 -1.25 4.93
C ASP A 163 -11.63 0.18 4.69
N LEU A 164 -11.62 0.60 3.41
CA LEU A 164 -11.42 1.97 2.98
C LEU A 164 -12.77 2.67 2.83
N VAL A 165 -12.97 3.75 3.58
CA VAL A 165 -14.20 4.58 3.55
C VAL A 165 -13.88 5.98 3.05
N PRO A 166 -14.81 6.70 2.40
CA PRO A 166 -14.60 8.09 2.02
C PRO A 166 -14.11 8.94 3.20
N ALA A 167 -13.07 9.74 2.97
CA ALA A 167 -12.66 10.78 3.90
C ALA A 167 -13.55 12.01 3.65
N GLY A 168 -14.25 12.45 4.70
CA GLY A 168 -15.19 13.58 4.65
C GLY A 168 -14.50 14.94 4.67
#